data_AF-A0A2H0LW95-F1
#
_entry.id   AF-A0A2H0LW95-F1
#
_cell.length_a   1.000
_cell.length_b   1.000
_cell.length_c   1.000
_cell.angle_alpha   90.00
_cell.angle_beta   90.00
_cell.angle_gamma   90.00
#
_symmetry.space_group_name_H-M   'P 1'
#
loop_
_entity.id
_entity.type
_entity.pdbx_description
1 polymer ?
#
loop_
_entity_poly.entity_id
_entity_poly.type
_entity_poly.pdbx_seq_one_letter_code
_entity_poly.pdbx_strand_id
1 'polypeptide(L)'
;MPKNILVIDDDPQVLNSLEKLFKKENYTVVKASSGKEAFEKVEFQCFDLVIADIRMPGIDGVETAKKIKQIQKEKGRGDIPVLFITGYADLAANAEAEQLGEVVLKPFDVENLLNRVKAQSGKRRVVITGLGVVAPNGIGKDEFWEANINGKSGVDRILSFDVSQLNSKIAAQVKDFDPLKYMPKLLAKKADRFTQFGIAASKLALEDSGLDLEKEDRGHIGVSIGTGLGGMLYHEEVVLQMHKDKFSKVDPLSVPKITSNAASSNAAILFSLSGPNATMSTACAAGAHGIGYAYDLIKLNRADIMFAGGAEAPITPFTLCTFDALRVLSTRNDSPHEASRPFDKERDGFVMGEGAGVVILEELEHAKKRNAHIYAEIIGYSLTSGAHHMVIPASEGKDISRTISLALKDANIEPQKIDYINAHGTSTQANDRAETRAIKEVFGNYAYKVPISSTKSMIGHSLGASGAIGVIVCLLTIENNIIPPTINYKYKDPECDLDYVPNEARKAKVDFALTNAFGFGNNNISIVIKRLGE
;
A
#
# COMPACT_ATOMS: atom_id res chain seq x y z
N MET A 1 10.53 -17.71 15.50
CA MET A 1 10.09 -18.77 16.43
C MET A 1 9.54 -19.92 15.60
N PRO A 2 9.75 -21.18 15.98
CA PRO A 2 9.16 -22.32 15.28
C PRO A 2 7.63 -22.21 15.34
N LYS A 3 6.98 -22.34 14.18
CA LYS A 3 5.52 -22.29 14.07
C LYS A 3 4.90 -23.49 14.77
N ASN A 4 3.81 -23.27 15.48
CA ASN A 4 3.17 -24.28 16.30
C ASN A 4 1.97 -24.89 15.56
N ILE A 5 2.04 -26.16 15.18
CA ILE A 5 0.99 -26.84 14.42
C ILE A 5 0.35 -27.94 15.27
N LEU A 6 -0.97 -28.07 15.15
CA LEU A 6 -1.74 -29.15 15.75
C LEU A 6 -2.02 -30.20 14.68
N VAL A 7 -1.53 -31.43 14.88
CA VAL A 7 -1.81 -32.57 14.00
C VAL A 7 -2.77 -33.51 14.71
N ILE A 8 -3.91 -33.77 14.07
CA ILE A 8 -5.02 -34.55 14.59
C ILE A 8 -5.26 -35.73 13.65
N ASP A 9 -4.98 -36.94 14.11
CA ASP A 9 -5.13 -38.16 13.32
C ASP A 9 -5.26 -39.34 14.31
N ASP A 10 -6.19 -40.25 14.09
CA ASP A 10 -6.40 -41.41 14.97
C ASP A 10 -5.38 -42.52 14.72
N ASP A 11 -4.65 -42.48 13.60
CA ASP A 11 -3.55 -43.40 13.33
C ASP A 11 -2.24 -42.90 13.98
N PRO A 12 -1.74 -43.60 15.02
CA PRO A 12 -0.51 -43.21 15.70
C PRO A 12 0.73 -43.27 14.78
N GLN A 13 0.72 -44.07 13.72
CA GLN A 13 1.82 -44.12 12.75
C GLN A 13 1.88 -42.87 11.88
N VAL A 14 0.72 -42.39 11.44
CA VAL A 14 0.61 -41.14 10.66
C VAL A 14 1.00 -39.96 11.53
N LEU A 15 0.47 -39.87 12.75
CA LEU A 15 0.84 -38.84 13.74
C LEU A 15 2.36 -38.76 13.95
N ASN A 16 3.01 -39.90 14.20
CA ASN A 16 4.45 -39.95 14.46
C ASN A 16 5.29 -39.64 13.21
N SER A 17 4.79 -39.99 12.02
CA SER A 17 5.48 -39.72 10.75
C SER A 17 5.40 -38.23 10.40
N LEU A 18 4.22 -37.62 10.51
CA LEU A 18 4.01 -36.18 10.32
C LEU A 18 4.77 -35.35 11.36
N GLU A 19 4.80 -35.77 12.62
CA GLU A 19 5.61 -35.11 13.65
C GLU A 19 7.10 -35.07 13.27
N LYS A 20 7.66 -36.22 12.86
CA LYS A 20 9.06 -36.29 12.43
C LYS A 20 9.32 -35.43 11.19
N LEU A 21 8.38 -35.42 10.24
CA LEU A 21 8.47 -34.63 9.02
C LEU A 21 8.50 -33.13 9.33
N PHE A 22 7.52 -32.62 10.07
CA PHE A 22 7.41 -31.19 10.34
C PHE A 22 8.47 -30.69 11.35
N LYS A 23 8.92 -31.53 12.29
CA LYS A 23 10.07 -31.17 13.14
C LYS A 23 11.36 -30.94 12.35
N LYS A 24 11.59 -31.69 11.26
CA LYS A 24 12.73 -31.43 10.35
C LYS A 24 12.63 -30.07 9.67
N GLU A 25 11.41 -29.59 9.43
CA GLU A 25 11.12 -28.28 8.85
C GLU A 25 10.96 -27.17 9.91
N ASN A 26 11.46 -27.38 11.13
CA ASN A 26 11.47 -26.40 12.23
C ASN A 26 10.07 -25.98 12.73
N TYR A 27 9.10 -26.90 12.70
CA TYR A 27 7.80 -26.74 13.36
C TYR A 27 7.78 -27.32 14.77
N THR A 28 7.10 -26.63 15.69
CA THR A 28 6.64 -27.21 16.95
C THR A 28 5.36 -27.98 16.66
N VAL A 29 5.37 -29.30 16.90
CA VAL A 29 4.22 -30.17 16.61
C VAL A 29 3.57 -30.60 17.90
N VAL A 30 2.27 -30.34 18.03
CA VAL A 30 1.41 -30.92 19.07
C VAL A 30 0.49 -31.93 18.41
N LYS A 31 0.39 -33.11 19.01
CA LYS A 31 -0.42 -34.22 18.52
C LYS A 31 -1.72 -34.29 19.30
N ALA A 32 -2.78 -34.71 18.62
CA ALA A 32 -4.02 -35.16 19.23
C ALA A 32 -4.50 -36.43 18.50
N SER A 33 -4.89 -37.46 19.23
CA SER A 33 -5.38 -38.71 18.63
C SER A 33 -6.91 -38.74 18.43
N SER A 34 -7.59 -37.62 18.71
CA SER A 34 -9.04 -37.46 18.55
C SER A 34 -9.44 -35.99 18.57
N GLY A 35 -10.64 -35.69 18.07
CA GLY A 35 -11.22 -34.35 18.16
C GLY A 35 -11.36 -33.83 19.59
N LYS A 36 -11.69 -34.69 20.57
CA LYS A 36 -11.80 -34.30 21.99
C LYS A 36 -10.46 -33.84 22.56
N GLU A 37 -9.39 -34.61 22.31
CA GLU A 37 -8.05 -34.20 22.74
C GLU A 37 -7.64 -32.90 22.06
N ALA A 38 -7.96 -32.73 20.78
CA ALA A 38 -7.68 -31.49 20.06
C ALA A 38 -8.37 -30.27 20.72
N PHE A 39 -9.62 -30.42 21.17
CA PHE A 39 -10.34 -29.35 21.88
C PHE A 39 -9.61 -28.93 23.17
N GLU A 40 -9.14 -29.88 23.96
CA GLU A 40 -8.35 -29.60 25.17
C GLU A 40 -7.06 -28.83 24.84
N LYS A 41 -6.36 -29.20 23.76
CA LYS A 41 -5.13 -28.48 23.36
C LYS A 41 -5.42 -27.03 22.95
N VAL A 42 -6.42 -26.81 22.09
CA VAL A 42 -6.72 -25.45 21.59
C VAL A 42 -7.29 -24.54 22.69
N GLU A 43 -7.81 -25.12 23.77
CA GLU A 43 -8.28 -24.39 24.94
C GLU A 43 -7.14 -23.60 25.60
N PHE A 44 -5.95 -24.22 25.71
CA PHE A 44 -4.81 -23.67 26.44
C PHE A 44 -3.65 -23.20 25.56
N GLN A 45 -3.64 -23.56 24.27
CA GLN A 45 -2.55 -23.27 23.34
C GLN A 45 -3.04 -22.65 22.03
N CYS A 46 -2.26 -21.72 21.48
CA CYS A 46 -2.50 -21.15 20.15
C CYS A 46 -1.69 -21.91 19.09
N PHE A 47 -2.28 -22.13 17.92
CA PHE A 47 -1.68 -22.84 16.81
C PHE A 47 -1.73 -21.99 15.54
N ASP A 48 -0.72 -22.13 14.69
CA ASP A 48 -0.60 -21.45 13.39
C ASP A 48 -1.30 -22.23 12.26
N LEU A 49 -1.53 -23.54 12.45
CA LEU A 49 -2.23 -24.42 11.51
C LEU A 49 -2.78 -25.63 12.27
N VAL A 50 -3.97 -26.08 11.87
CA VAL A 50 -4.50 -27.42 12.21
C VAL A 50 -4.38 -28.32 10.99
N ILE A 51 -3.82 -29.51 11.18
CA ILE A 51 -3.85 -30.59 10.18
C ILE A 51 -4.73 -31.69 10.77
N ALA A 52 -5.82 -32.05 10.09
CA ALA A 52 -6.80 -33.00 10.63
C ALA A 52 -7.11 -34.11 9.63
N ASP A 53 -7.08 -35.37 10.08
CA ASP A 53 -7.71 -36.44 9.31
C ASP A 53 -9.22 -36.21 9.26
N ILE A 54 -9.80 -36.27 8.07
CA ILE A 54 -11.26 -36.21 7.89
C ILE A 54 -11.91 -37.39 8.62
N ARG A 55 -11.36 -38.60 8.49
CA ARG A 55 -11.97 -39.83 8.99
C ARG A 55 -11.39 -40.19 10.35
N MET A 56 -11.98 -39.68 11.42
CA MET A 56 -11.64 -40.06 12.79
C MET A 56 -12.84 -40.69 13.53
N PRO A 57 -12.61 -41.64 14.45
CA PRO A 57 -13.67 -42.25 15.24
C PRO A 57 -14.28 -41.26 16.24
N GLY A 58 -15.61 -41.30 16.37
CA GLY A 58 -16.37 -40.44 17.28
C GLY A 58 -16.67 -39.08 16.65
N ILE A 59 -15.75 -38.13 16.76
CA ILE A 59 -15.87 -36.80 16.15
C ILE A 59 -14.93 -36.75 14.97
N ASP A 60 -15.49 -36.57 13.77
CA ASP A 60 -14.70 -36.54 12.54
C ASP A 60 -13.88 -35.24 12.41
N GLY A 61 -12.99 -35.18 11.42
CA GLY A 61 -12.11 -34.02 11.22
C GLY A 61 -12.87 -32.74 10.91
N VAL A 62 -13.96 -32.83 10.15
CA VAL A 62 -14.77 -31.69 9.71
C VAL A 62 -15.47 -31.06 10.91
N GLU A 63 -16.12 -31.87 11.74
CA GLU A 63 -16.77 -31.43 12.98
C GLU A 63 -15.73 -30.91 13.98
N THR A 64 -14.57 -31.57 14.08
CA THR A 64 -13.44 -31.11 14.90
C THR A 64 -13.00 -29.71 14.48
N ALA A 65 -12.82 -29.47 13.17
CA ALA A 65 -12.43 -28.17 12.64
C ALA A 65 -13.48 -27.07 12.90
N LYS A 66 -14.77 -27.35 12.66
CA LYS A 66 -15.88 -26.44 12.97
C LYS A 66 -15.83 -26.01 14.44
N LYS A 67 -15.62 -26.98 15.35
CA LYS A 67 -15.60 -26.71 16.79
C LYS A 67 -14.34 -25.96 17.23
N ILE A 68 -13.17 -26.27 16.68
CA ILE A 68 -11.94 -25.52 16.95
C ILE A 68 -12.11 -24.05 16.55
N LYS A 69 -12.65 -23.78 15.34
CA LYS A 69 -12.91 -22.40 14.88
C LYS A 69 -13.89 -21.67 15.80
N GLN A 70 -14.91 -22.36 16.32
CA GLN A 70 -15.81 -21.81 17.33
C GLN A 70 -15.08 -21.45 18.63
N ILE A 71 -14.24 -22.34 19.16
CA ILE A 71 -13.45 -22.11 20.39
C ILE A 71 -12.52 -20.89 20.21
N GLN A 72 -11.86 -20.77 19.05
CA GLN A 72 -11.00 -19.60 18.77
C GLN A 72 -11.81 -18.30 18.81
N LYS A 73 -12.99 -18.30 18.17
CA LYS A 73 -13.89 -17.14 18.16
C LYS A 73 -14.37 -16.75 19.57
N GLU A 74 -14.76 -17.73 20.38
CA GLU A 74 -15.19 -17.52 21.77
C GLU A 74 -14.08 -16.93 22.66
N LYS A 75 -12.81 -17.27 22.37
CA LYS A 75 -11.64 -16.72 23.04
C LYS A 75 -11.13 -15.40 22.45
N GLY A 76 -11.81 -14.83 21.46
CA GLY A 76 -11.39 -13.61 20.78
C GLY A 76 -10.09 -13.77 19.97
N ARG A 77 -9.77 -15.00 19.55
CA ARG A 77 -8.61 -15.32 18.71
C ARG A 77 -9.02 -15.31 17.23
N GLY A 78 -8.06 -15.08 16.34
CA GLY A 78 -8.28 -15.10 14.89
C GLY A 78 -8.69 -16.48 14.37
N ASP A 79 -9.23 -16.51 13.15
CA ASP A 79 -9.52 -17.78 12.48
C ASP A 79 -8.23 -18.57 12.26
N ILE A 80 -8.31 -19.89 12.43
CA ILE A 80 -7.17 -20.79 12.29
C ILE A 80 -7.28 -21.56 10.97
N PRO A 81 -6.23 -21.57 10.13
CA PRO A 81 -6.25 -22.35 8.90
C PRO A 81 -6.29 -23.85 9.23
N VAL A 82 -6.99 -24.61 8.39
CA VAL A 82 -7.15 -26.05 8.53
C VAL A 82 -6.74 -26.72 7.22
N LEU A 83 -5.90 -27.74 7.32
CA LEU A 83 -5.50 -28.63 6.23
C LEU A 83 -6.02 -30.03 6.54
N PHE A 84 -6.98 -30.51 5.77
CA PHE A 84 -7.53 -31.84 5.90
C PHE A 84 -6.66 -32.86 5.16
N ILE A 85 -6.42 -34.01 5.79
CA ILE A 85 -5.81 -35.18 5.16
C ILE A 85 -6.84 -36.31 5.09
N THR A 86 -6.91 -37.07 4.00
CA THR A 86 -7.90 -38.17 3.88
C THR A 86 -7.46 -39.25 2.90
N GLY A 87 -7.72 -40.53 3.21
CA GLY A 87 -7.28 -41.66 2.39
C GLY A 87 -8.18 -42.05 1.22
N TYR A 88 -9.49 -41.77 1.26
CA TYR A 88 -10.45 -42.09 0.19
C TYR A 88 -11.71 -41.22 0.30
N ALA A 89 -12.19 -40.73 -0.84
CA ALA A 89 -13.21 -39.68 -0.95
C ALA A 89 -14.63 -40.16 -0.65
N ASP A 90 -15.18 -39.66 0.46
CA ASP A 90 -16.61 -39.43 0.58
C ASP A 90 -16.90 -38.05 -0.02
N LEU A 91 -17.63 -38.01 -1.14
CA LEU A 91 -17.85 -36.78 -1.89
C LEU A 91 -18.49 -35.69 -1.01
N ALA A 92 -19.35 -36.09 -0.07
CA ALA A 92 -20.02 -35.17 0.84
C ALA A 92 -19.04 -34.61 1.88
N ALA A 93 -18.23 -35.46 2.52
CA ALA A 93 -17.27 -35.02 3.52
C ALA A 93 -16.16 -34.15 2.92
N ASN A 94 -15.71 -34.47 1.70
CA ASN A 94 -14.73 -33.65 0.99
C ASN A 94 -15.30 -32.28 0.61
N ALA A 95 -16.54 -32.23 0.12
CA ALA A 95 -17.20 -30.96 -0.21
C ALA A 95 -17.42 -30.06 1.02
N GLU A 96 -17.70 -30.65 2.19
CA GLU A 96 -17.76 -29.90 3.45
C GLU A 96 -16.37 -29.47 3.94
N ALA A 97 -15.36 -30.33 3.82
CA ALA A 97 -13.99 -30.02 4.20
C ALA A 97 -13.42 -28.86 3.37
N GLU A 98 -13.66 -28.85 2.05
CA GLU A 98 -13.24 -27.77 1.13
C GLU A 98 -13.86 -26.40 1.47
N GLN A 99 -14.99 -26.37 2.18
CA GLN A 99 -15.58 -25.11 2.67
C GLN A 99 -14.87 -24.56 3.91
N LEU A 100 -14.14 -25.40 4.64
CA LEU A 100 -13.52 -25.06 5.93
C LEU A 100 -12.00 -24.96 5.87
N GLY A 101 -11.38 -25.61 4.89
CA GLY A 101 -9.95 -25.75 4.76
C GLY A 101 -9.55 -26.43 3.46
N GLU A 102 -8.26 -26.59 3.25
CA GLU A 102 -7.71 -27.25 2.07
C GLU A 102 -7.66 -28.77 2.28
N VAL A 103 -7.95 -29.57 1.26
CA VAL A 103 -7.95 -31.05 1.35
C VAL A 103 -6.73 -31.63 0.64
N VAL A 104 -6.09 -32.62 1.26
CA VAL A 104 -4.95 -33.38 0.73
C VAL A 104 -5.25 -34.87 0.81
N LEU A 105 -5.13 -35.57 -0.32
CA LEU A 105 -5.36 -37.01 -0.39
C LEU A 105 -4.14 -37.80 0.06
N LYS A 106 -4.34 -38.85 0.87
CA LYS A 106 -3.36 -39.89 1.17
C LYS A 106 -3.43 -40.94 0.04
N PRO A 107 -2.29 -41.52 -0.40
CA PRO A 107 -0.94 -41.14 0.00
C PRO A 107 -0.55 -39.78 -0.59
N PHE A 108 0.03 -38.90 0.22
CA PHE A 108 0.44 -37.57 -0.21
C PHE A 108 1.91 -37.56 -0.64
N ASP A 109 2.19 -36.79 -1.68
CA ASP A 109 3.57 -36.39 -2.00
C ASP A 109 4.10 -35.48 -0.88
N VAL A 110 5.28 -35.83 -0.35
CA VAL A 110 5.85 -35.18 0.84
C VAL A 110 6.18 -33.71 0.56
N GLU A 111 6.73 -33.40 -0.62
CA GLU A 111 7.09 -32.03 -0.99
C GLU A 111 5.85 -31.15 -1.14
N ASN A 112 4.81 -31.68 -1.81
CA ASN A 112 3.51 -31.02 -1.94
C ASN A 112 2.86 -30.75 -0.56
N LEU A 113 2.85 -31.74 0.35
CA LEU A 113 2.33 -31.55 1.70
C LEU A 113 3.10 -30.47 2.46
N LEU A 114 4.44 -30.48 2.39
CA LEU A 114 5.26 -29.46 3.03
C LEU A 114 4.99 -28.05 2.47
N ASN A 115 4.82 -27.92 1.16
CA ASN A 115 4.51 -26.65 0.52
C ASN A 115 3.13 -26.12 0.97
N ARG A 116 2.11 -26.98 1.02
CA ARG A 116 0.78 -26.61 1.55
C ARG A 116 0.83 -26.21 3.02
N VAL A 117 1.54 -26.97 3.84
CA VAL A 117 1.74 -26.62 5.26
C VAL A 117 2.48 -25.31 5.41
N LYS A 118 3.53 -25.03 4.63
CA LYS A 118 4.25 -23.75 4.66
C LYS A 118 3.35 -22.57 4.30
N ALA A 119 2.53 -22.72 3.26
CA ALA A 119 1.57 -21.72 2.83
C ALA A 119 0.50 -21.43 3.89
N GLN A 120 -0.05 -22.48 4.52
CA GLN A 120 -1.14 -22.35 5.50
C GLN A 120 -0.66 -21.98 6.91
N SER A 121 0.54 -22.40 7.31
CA SER A 121 1.07 -22.17 8.67
C SER A 121 1.74 -20.81 8.87
N GLY A 122 1.85 -19.98 7.83
CA GLY A 122 2.48 -18.66 7.93
C GLY A 122 1.54 -17.54 7.56
N LYS A 123 1.57 -16.44 8.33
CA LYS A 123 1.22 -15.14 7.76
C LYS A 123 2.24 -14.87 6.65
N ARG A 124 1.85 -15.02 5.38
CA ARG A 124 2.68 -14.68 4.22
C ARG A 124 3.30 -13.30 4.45
N ARG A 125 4.61 -13.18 4.28
CA ARG A 125 5.32 -11.90 4.51
C ARG A 125 5.36 -11.18 3.18
N VAL A 126 5.16 -9.86 3.22
CA VAL A 126 4.99 -9.06 2.01
C VAL A 126 6.15 -8.08 1.94
N VAL A 127 6.97 -8.25 0.91
CA VAL A 127 8.12 -7.40 0.64
C VAL A 127 7.89 -6.53 -0.58
N ILE A 128 8.68 -5.47 -0.71
CA ILE A 128 8.72 -4.64 -1.90
C ILE A 128 10.00 -4.94 -2.65
N THR A 129 9.86 -5.40 -3.89
CA THR A 129 10.98 -5.84 -4.74
C THR A 129 11.29 -4.90 -5.88
N GLY A 130 10.36 -4.00 -6.24
CA GLY A 130 10.57 -2.98 -7.27
C GLY A 130 9.76 -1.73 -7.01
N LEU A 131 10.25 -0.60 -7.54
CA LEU A 131 9.57 0.69 -7.44
C LEU A 131 9.70 1.51 -8.72
N GLY A 132 8.67 2.31 -9.01
CA GLY A 132 8.60 3.19 -10.16
C GLY A 132 7.88 4.47 -9.81
N VAL A 133 8.46 5.60 -10.21
CA VAL A 133 7.98 6.93 -9.85
C VAL A 133 8.00 7.87 -11.05
N VAL A 134 6.95 8.65 -11.18
CA VAL A 134 6.85 9.80 -12.09
C VAL A 134 6.45 10.99 -11.21
N ALA A 135 7.36 11.94 -11.03
CA ALA A 135 7.12 13.09 -10.15
C ALA A 135 7.59 14.40 -10.79
N PRO A 136 7.10 15.57 -10.32
CA PRO A 136 7.48 16.88 -10.85
C PRO A 136 8.97 17.21 -10.78
N ASN A 137 9.73 16.56 -9.89
CA ASN A 137 11.15 16.79 -9.70
C ASN A 137 12.06 15.70 -10.30
N GLY A 138 11.51 14.60 -10.82
CA GLY A 138 12.27 13.50 -11.46
C GLY A 138 11.39 12.34 -11.90
N ILE A 139 11.79 11.67 -12.99
CA ILE A 139 11.13 10.47 -13.53
C ILE A 139 12.07 9.28 -13.40
N GLY A 140 11.62 8.20 -12.76
CA GLY A 140 12.45 7.06 -12.40
C GLY A 140 13.14 7.25 -11.04
N LYS A 141 13.66 6.12 -10.51
CA LYS A 141 14.21 6.01 -9.16
C LYS A 141 15.32 7.03 -8.88
N ASP A 142 16.34 7.05 -9.73
CA ASP A 142 17.58 7.78 -9.45
C ASP A 142 17.38 9.30 -9.55
N GLU A 143 16.74 9.78 -10.62
CA GLU A 143 16.45 11.21 -10.78
C GLU A 143 15.55 11.74 -9.67
N PHE A 144 14.51 10.97 -9.30
CA PHE A 144 13.62 11.33 -8.21
C PHE A 144 14.38 11.38 -6.88
N TRP A 145 15.18 10.36 -6.56
CA TRP A 145 15.91 10.30 -5.30
C TRP A 145 16.91 11.44 -5.16
N GLU A 146 17.74 11.65 -6.18
CA GLU A 146 18.72 12.73 -6.20
C GLU A 146 18.05 14.09 -6.08
N ALA A 147 16.93 14.32 -6.77
CA ALA A 147 16.18 15.56 -6.62
C ALA A 147 15.65 15.77 -5.20
N ASN A 148 15.19 14.70 -4.52
CA ASN A 148 14.65 14.81 -3.17
C ASN A 148 15.74 15.10 -2.13
N ILE A 149 16.87 14.38 -2.16
CA ILE A 149 17.95 14.61 -1.17
C ILE A 149 18.65 15.96 -1.36
N ASN A 150 18.62 16.52 -2.58
CA ASN A 150 19.13 17.86 -2.88
C ASN A 150 18.07 18.97 -2.71
N GLY A 151 16.86 18.65 -2.22
CA GLY A 151 15.83 19.65 -1.94
C GLY A 151 15.29 20.37 -3.18
N LYS A 152 15.26 19.72 -4.34
CA LYS A 152 14.84 20.34 -5.60
C LYS A 152 13.32 20.46 -5.70
N SER A 153 12.81 21.69 -5.68
CA SER A 153 11.39 21.99 -5.91
C SER A 153 10.97 21.73 -7.36
N GLY A 154 9.88 21.00 -7.54
CA GLY A 154 9.16 20.83 -8.80
C GLY A 154 8.00 21.80 -9.00
N VAL A 155 7.77 22.72 -8.04
CA VAL A 155 6.69 23.71 -8.12
C VAL A 155 7.08 24.86 -9.05
N ASP A 156 6.19 25.25 -9.96
CA ASP A 156 6.40 26.34 -10.91
C ASP A 156 5.07 27.02 -11.28
N ARG A 157 5.13 28.06 -12.11
CA ARG A 157 3.95 28.70 -12.70
C ARG A 157 3.26 27.77 -13.70
N ILE A 158 1.94 27.83 -13.72
CA ILE A 158 1.13 27.12 -14.73
C ILE A 158 1.17 27.93 -16.03
N LEU A 159 1.63 27.27 -17.10
CA LEU A 159 1.72 27.85 -18.46
C LEU A 159 0.87 27.09 -19.49
N SER A 160 0.28 25.96 -19.09
CA SER A 160 -0.49 25.06 -19.95
C SER A 160 -1.89 25.58 -20.29
N PHE A 161 -2.44 26.49 -19.48
CA PHE A 161 -3.72 27.17 -19.71
C PHE A 161 -3.80 28.49 -18.94
N ASP A 162 -4.82 29.33 -19.24
CA ASP A 162 -5.00 30.63 -18.60
C ASP A 162 -5.46 30.50 -17.14
N VAL A 163 -4.64 30.99 -16.22
CA VAL A 163 -4.90 31.04 -14.77
C VAL A 163 -5.00 32.48 -14.25
N SER A 164 -5.12 33.48 -15.14
CA SER A 164 -5.06 34.90 -14.77
C SER A 164 -6.12 35.31 -13.74
N GLN A 165 -7.31 34.69 -13.81
CA GLN A 165 -8.46 34.95 -12.95
C GLN A 165 -8.47 34.13 -11.65
N LEU A 166 -7.55 33.18 -11.49
CA LEU A 166 -7.46 32.33 -10.30
C LEU A 166 -6.56 32.97 -9.23
N ASN A 167 -6.80 32.65 -7.96
CA ASN A 167 -5.95 33.12 -6.87
C ASN A 167 -4.61 32.36 -6.86
N SER A 168 -4.64 31.04 -7.06
CA SER A 168 -3.47 30.20 -7.27
C SER A 168 -3.13 30.06 -8.76
N LYS A 169 -1.87 30.28 -9.11
CA LYS A 169 -1.34 30.28 -10.49
C LYS A 169 -0.14 29.34 -10.64
N ILE A 170 0.03 28.43 -9.69
CA ILE A 170 1.22 27.60 -9.52
C ILE A 170 0.81 26.13 -9.34
N ALA A 171 1.65 25.22 -9.82
CA ALA A 171 1.49 23.79 -9.63
C ALA A 171 2.84 23.07 -9.74
N ALA A 172 2.90 21.85 -9.23
CA ALA A 172 4.01 20.93 -9.46
C ALA A 172 3.68 20.01 -10.63
N GLN A 173 4.04 20.44 -11.85
CA GLN A 173 3.78 19.71 -13.09
C GLN A 173 4.93 18.75 -13.40
N VAL A 174 4.63 17.55 -13.90
CA VAL A 174 5.64 16.63 -14.42
C VAL A 174 6.16 17.19 -15.76
N LYS A 175 7.45 17.52 -15.80
CA LYS A 175 8.15 18.07 -16.97
C LYS A 175 8.76 16.94 -17.80
N ASP A 176 8.92 17.19 -19.10
CA ASP A 176 9.65 16.31 -20.04
C ASP A 176 9.17 14.85 -20.12
N PHE A 177 7.90 14.59 -19.77
CA PHE A 177 7.29 13.26 -19.87
C PHE A 177 6.91 12.92 -21.32
N ASP A 178 7.52 11.87 -21.84
CA ASP A 178 7.16 11.26 -23.11
C ASP A 178 6.52 9.88 -22.88
N PRO A 179 5.19 9.71 -23.09
CA PRO A 179 4.52 8.43 -22.87
C PRO A 179 5.03 7.32 -23.80
N LEU A 180 5.61 7.65 -24.96
CA LEU A 180 6.08 6.66 -25.94
C LEU A 180 7.30 5.87 -25.47
N LYS A 181 8.03 6.36 -24.46
CA LYS A 181 9.10 5.59 -23.79
C LYS A 181 8.54 4.40 -23.01
N TYR A 182 7.29 4.51 -22.56
CA TYR A 182 6.71 3.57 -21.60
C TYR A 182 5.61 2.69 -22.19
N MET A 183 4.90 3.17 -23.20
CA MET A 183 3.76 2.43 -23.77
C MET A 183 3.64 2.60 -25.29
N PRO A 184 2.99 1.66 -25.98
CA PRO A 184 2.76 1.77 -27.42
C PRO A 184 1.96 3.02 -27.80
N LYS A 185 2.26 3.59 -28.97
CA LYS A 185 1.63 4.82 -29.48
C LYS A 185 0.11 4.83 -29.44
N LEU A 186 -0.52 3.70 -29.76
CA LEU A 186 -1.97 3.58 -29.76
C LEU A 186 -2.56 3.71 -28.34
N LEU A 187 -1.88 3.11 -27.35
CA LEU A 187 -2.27 3.21 -25.94
C LEU A 187 -2.02 4.62 -25.40
N ALA A 188 -0.86 5.21 -25.70
CA ALA A 188 -0.54 6.59 -25.32
C ALA A 188 -1.62 7.59 -25.79
N LYS A 189 -2.08 7.46 -27.04
CA LYS A 189 -3.16 8.31 -27.59
C LYS A 189 -4.53 8.06 -26.95
N LYS A 190 -4.76 6.84 -26.46
CA LYS A 190 -6.06 6.41 -25.93
C LYS A 190 -6.14 6.48 -24.41
N ALA A 191 -5.06 6.76 -23.70
CA ALA A 191 -5.05 6.90 -22.25
C ALA A 191 -5.10 8.38 -21.85
N ASP A 192 -5.87 8.69 -20.80
CA ASP A 192 -5.73 9.98 -20.11
C ASP A 192 -4.32 10.08 -19.48
N ARG A 193 -3.85 11.31 -19.24
CA ARG A 193 -2.56 11.59 -18.61
C ARG A 193 -2.35 10.86 -17.28
N PHE A 194 -3.36 10.73 -16.42
CA PHE A 194 -3.19 9.97 -15.16
C PHE A 194 -2.92 8.49 -15.42
N THR A 195 -3.58 7.91 -16.43
CA THR A 195 -3.37 6.52 -16.83
C THR A 195 -1.99 6.35 -17.46
N GLN A 196 -1.53 7.32 -18.25
CA GLN A 196 -0.17 7.31 -18.80
C GLN A 196 0.89 7.30 -17.69
N PHE A 197 0.74 8.12 -16.65
CA PHE A 197 1.63 8.11 -15.50
C PHE A 197 1.60 6.77 -14.75
N GLY A 198 0.41 6.22 -14.52
CA GLY A 198 0.24 4.91 -13.88
C GLY A 198 0.98 3.81 -14.64
N ILE A 199 0.81 3.73 -15.97
CA ILE A 199 1.50 2.75 -16.82
C ILE A 199 3.02 2.95 -16.77
N ALA A 200 3.49 4.20 -16.87
CA ALA A 200 4.92 4.51 -16.83
C ALA A 200 5.55 4.09 -15.49
N ALA A 201 4.91 4.43 -14.37
CA ALA A 201 5.35 4.00 -13.05
C ALA A 201 5.32 2.47 -12.90
N SER A 202 4.29 1.79 -13.40
CA SER A 202 4.23 0.32 -13.39
C SER A 202 5.35 -0.32 -14.20
N LYS A 203 5.68 0.23 -15.38
CA LYS A 203 6.79 -0.27 -16.20
C LYS A 203 8.13 -0.10 -15.48
N LEU A 204 8.37 1.08 -14.91
CA LEU A 204 9.59 1.36 -14.14
C LEU A 204 9.70 0.42 -12.93
N ALA A 205 8.60 0.18 -12.22
CA ALA A 205 8.57 -0.74 -11.07
C ALA A 205 8.85 -2.19 -11.48
N LEU A 206 8.29 -2.63 -12.61
CA LEU A 206 8.55 -3.95 -13.17
C LEU A 206 10.03 -4.11 -13.55
N GLU A 207 10.59 -3.15 -14.30
CA GLU A 207 12.00 -3.14 -14.69
C GLU A 207 12.93 -3.18 -13.47
N ASP A 208 12.64 -2.36 -12.46
CA ASP A 208 13.40 -2.30 -11.21
C ASP A 208 13.33 -3.61 -10.40
N SER A 209 12.18 -4.30 -10.43
CA SER A 209 11.99 -5.56 -9.69
C SER A 209 12.80 -6.75 -10.24
N GLY A 210 13.27 -6.67 -11.48
CA GLY A 210 13.88 -7.78 -12.21
C GLY A 210 12.93 -8.96 -12.43
N LEU A 211 11.61 -8.77 -12.29
CA LEU A 211 10.61 -9.82 -12.46
C LEU A 211 10.49 -10.20 -13.94
N ASP A 212 10.79 -11.46 -14.25
CA ASP A 212 10.61 -12.02 -15.59
C ASP A 212 9.23 -12.65 -15.68
N LEU A 213 8.27 -11.86 -16.13
CA LEU A 213 6.88 -12.27 -16.13
C LEU A 213 6.58 -13.52 -17.00
N GLU A 214 7.46 -13.91 -17.93
CA GLU A 214 7.28 -15.15 -18.71
C GLU A 214 7.52 -16.41 -17.88
N LYS A 215 8.15 -16.29 -16.71
CA LYS A 215 8.39 -17.39 -15.77
C LYS A 215 7.36 -17.48 -14.66
N GLU A 216 6.38 -16.58 -14.66
CA GLU A 216 5.42 -16.42 -13.58
C GLU A 216 4.00 -16.83 -14.00
N ASP A 217 3.21 -17.29 -13.03
CA ASP A 217 1.77 -17.48 -13.24
C ASP A 217 1.04 -16.14 -13.23
N ARG A 218 0.62 -15.67 -14.41
CA ARG A 218 -0.11 -14.40 -14.58
C ARG A 218 -1.43 -14.36 -13.81
N GLY A 219 -2.03 -15.51 -13.49
CA GLY A 219 -3.23 -15.61 -12.66
C GLY A 219 -3.00 -15.22 -11.20
N HIS A 220 -1.75 -15.25 -10.75
CA HIS A 220 -1.33 -14.88 -9.39
C HIS A 220 -0.67 -13.49 -9.31
N ILE A 221 -0.67 -12.73 -10.41
CA ILE A 221 -0.15 -11.37 -10.45
C ILE A 221 -1.30 -10.39 -10.66
N GLY A 222 -1.51 -9.50 -9.68
CA GLY A 222 -2.58 -8.51 -9.70
C GLY A 222 -2.12 -7.07 -9.82
N VAL A 223 -3.09 -6.14 -9.89
CA VAL A 223 -2.87 -4.70 -10.02
C VAL A 223 -3.83 -3.92 -9.12
N SER A 224 -3.30 -2.95 -8.36
CA SER A 224 -4.08 -1.98 -7.62
C SER A 224 -3.45 -0.58 -7.64
N ILE A 225 -3.81 0.20 -8.65
CA ILE A 225 -3.37 1.59 -8.83
C ILE A 225 -4.55 2.50 -8.49
N GLY A 226 -4.47 3.20 -7.36
CA GLY A 226 -5.48 4.15 -6.90
C GLY A 226 -5.39 5.52 -7.60
N THR A 227 -6.49 6.27 -7.54
CA THR A 227 -6.59 7.65 -8.04
C THR A 227 -7.69 8.38 -7.28
N GLY A 228 -7.52 9.67 -7.03
CA GLY A 228 -8.57 10.48 -6.40
C GLY A 228 -9.64 10.91 -7.40
N LEU A 229 -9.23 11.32 -8.61
CA LEU A 229 -10.13 11.99 -9.56
C LEU A 229 -10.28 11.28 -10.92
N GLY A 230 -9.41 10.32 -11.24
CA GLY A 230 -9.43 9.61 -12.53
C GLY A 230 -9.04 10.51 -13.70
N GLY A 231 -9.63 10.26 -14.88
CA GLY A 231 -9.26 10.94 -16.13
C GLY A 231 -9.93 12.29 -16.30
N MET A 232 -9.69 13.20 -15.35
CA MET A 232 -10.31 14.53 -15.33
C MET A 232 -9.91 15.40 -16.51
N LEU A 233 -8.67 15.31 -16.97
CA LEU A 233 -8.16 16.11 -18.09
C LEU A 233 -8.97 15.82 -19.36
N TYR A 234 -9.03 14.54 -19.74
CA TYR A 234 -9.81 14.10 -20.89
C TYR A 234 -11.32 14.32 -20.69
N HIS A 235 -11.84 14.13 -19.47
CA HIS A 235 -13.25 14.39 -19.18
C HIS A 235 -13.64 15.85 -19.47
N GLU A 236 -12.84 16.80 -18.99
CA GLU A 236 -13.05 18.23 -19.21
C GLU A 236 -12.97 18.60 -20.69
N GLU A 237 -11.94 18.11 -21.40
CA GLU A 237 -11.78 18.32 -22.84
C GLU A 237 -13.00 17.83 -23.64
N VAL A 238 -13.51 16.64 -23.32
CA VAL A 238 -14.69 16.07 -23.99
C VAL A 238 -15.95 16.87 -23.71
N VAL A 239 -16.17 17.33 -22.48
CA VAL A 239 -17.35 18.15 -22.13
C VAL A 239 -17.33 19.48 -22.91
N LEU A 240 -16.18 20.15 -22.99
CA LEU A 240 -16.03 21.38 -23.76
C LEU A 240 -16.24 21.14 -25.26
N GLN A 241 -15.70 20.05 -25.79
CA GLN A 241 -15.90 19.66 -27.18
C GLN A 241 -17.36 19.32 -27.48
N MET A 242 -18.05 18.60 -26.58
CA MET A 242 -19.47 18.26 -26.72
C MET A 242 -20.36 19.50 -26.77
N HIS A 243 -20.06 20.51 -25.95
CA HIS A 243 -20.79 21.77 -25.95
C HIS A 243 -20.63 22.51 -27.28
N LYS A 244 -19.41 22.53 -27.82
CA LYS A 244 -19.09 23.14 -29.12
C LYS A 244 -19.73 22.40 -30.30
N ASP A 245 -19.68 21.07 -30.29
CA ASP A 245 -20.07 20.22 -31.42
C ASP A 245 -21.50 19.67 -31.32
N LYS A 246 -22.27 20.05 -30.29
CA LYS A 246 -23.66 19.60 -30.03
C LYS A 246 -23.82 18.07 -30.09
N PHE A 247 -22.93 17.34 -29.41
CA PHE A 247 -22.92 15.86 -29.33
C PHE A 247 -22.68 15.10 -30.66
N SER A 248 -22.33 15.79 -31.76
CA SER A 248 -22.17 15.14 -33.07
C SER A 248 -20.92 14.26 -33.21
N LYS A 249 -19.92 14.41 -32.33
CA LYS A 249 -18.65 13.66 -32.33
C LYS A 249 -18.21 13.33 -30.91
N VAL A 250 -18.25 12.06 -30.54
CA VAL A 250 -17.78 11.56 -29.24
C VAL A 250 -16.96 10.29 -29.47
N ASP A 251 -15.77 10.21 -28.86
CA ASP A 251 -14.98 8.98 -28.91
C ASP A 251 -15.71 7.88 -28.11
N PRO A 252 -16.04 6.72 -28.72
CA PRO A 252 -16.72 5.62 -28.03
C PRO A 252 -15.94 5.07 -26.84
N LEU A 253 -14.62 5.31 -26.76
CA LEU A 253 -13.78 4.91 -25.64
C LEU A 253 -13.72 5.97 -24.53
N SER A 254 -14.50 7.05 -24.60
CA SER A 254 -14.43 8.13 -23.61
C SER A 254 -14.67 7.65 -22.18
N VAL A 255 -15.65 6.77 -21.95
CA VAL A 255 -15.93 6.22 -20.61
C VAL A 255 -14.72 5.42 -20.07
N PRO A 256 -14.19 4.40 -20.78
CA PRO A 256 -12.99 3.69 -20.34
C PRO A 256 -11.75 4.56 -20.06
N LYS A 257 -11.66 5.77 -20.62
CA LYS A 257 -10.53 6.69 -20.37
C LYS A 257 -10.65 7.47 -19.07
N ILE A 258 -11.87 7.79 -18.66
CA ILE A 258 -12.12 8.66 -17.51
C ILE A 258 -12.32 7.87 -16.21
N THR A 259 -12.73 6.61 -16.29
CA THR A 259 -13.01 5.79 -15.11
C THR A 259 -11.76 5.63 -14.25
N SER A 260 -11.94 5.66 -12.92
CA SER A 260 -10.82 5.56 -11.98
C SER A 260 -9.97 4.30 -12.18
N ASN A 261 -10.58 3.20 -12.64
CA ASN A 261 -9.88 1.94 -12.89
C ASN A 261 -9.04 1.89 -14.18
N ALA A 262 -8.99 2.98 -14.97
CA ALA A 262 -8.30 2.99 -16.25
C ALA A 262 -6.78 2.73 -16.08
N ALA A 263 -6.15 3.29 -15.04
CA ALA A 263 -4.72 3.06 -14.77
C ALA A 263 -4.44 1.56 -14.49
N SER A 264 -5.14 0.97 -13.52
CA SER A 264 -4.97 -0.44 -13.14
C SER A 264 -5.29 -1.38 -14.32
N SER A 265 -6.39 -1.13 -15.03
CA SER A 265 -6.81 -1.95 -16.17
C SER A 265 -5.83 -1.89 -17.32
N ASN A 266 -5.32 -0.71 -17.67
CA ASN A 266 -4.36 -0.60 -18.77
C ASN A 266 -2.99 -1.18 -18.40
N ALA A 267 -2.55 -1.08 -17.14
CA ALA A 267 -1.35 -1.78 -16.68
C ALA A 267 -1.54 -3.31 -16.77
N ALA A 268 -2.67 -3.84 -16.26
CA ALA A 268 -2.98 -5.26 -16.35
C ALA A 268 -3.03 -5.76 -17.81
N ILE A 269 -3.66 -4.99 -18.71
CA ILE A 269 -3.72 -5.33 -20.14
C ILE A 269 -2.33 -5.28 -20.78
N LEU A 270 -1.56 -4.22 -20.53
CA LEU A 270 -0.25 -4.02 -21.15
C LEU A 270 0.74 -5.11 -20.74
N PHE A 271 0.68 -5.54 -19.48
CA PHE A 271 1.57 -6.56 -18.94
C PHE A 271 0.94 -7.96 -18.92
N SER A 272 -0.26 -8.17 -19.48
CA SER A 272 -0.95 -9.47 -19.48
C SER A 272 -1.10 -10.10 -18.08
N LEU A 273 -1.60 -9.33 -17.12
CA LEU A 273 -1.80 -9.74 -15.73
C LEU A 273 -3.27 -10.10 -15.52
N SER A 274 -3.54 -11.33 -15.06
CA SER A 274 -4.89 -11.89 -14.94
C SER A 274 -5.29 -12.22 -13.50
N GLY A 275 -4.48 -11.83 -12.51
CA GLY A 275 -4.85 -11.87 -11.10
C GLY A 275 -5.80 -10.74 -10.68
N PRO A 276 -5.93 -10.48 -9.36
CA PRO A 276 -6.84 -9.46 -8.84
C PRO A 276 -6.57 -8.07 -9.42
N ASN A 277 -7.60 -7.40 -9.94
CA ASN A 277 -7.50 -6.04 -10.46
C ASN A 277 -8.58 -5.16 -9.82
N ALA A 278 -8.18 -4.23 -8.95
CA ALA A 278 -9.09 -3.33 -8.25
C ALA A 278 -8.46 -1.96 -8.04
N THR A 279 -9.26 -0.90 -8.07
CA THR A 279 -8.78 0.49 -7.95
C THR A 279 -9.45 1.15 -6.75
N MET A 280 -8.62 1.68 -5.85
CA MET A 280 -9.09 2.47 -4.71
C MET A 280 -9.22 3.94 -5.10
N SER A 281 -10.38 4.54 -4.81
CA SER A 281 -10.62 5.98 -4.94
C SER A 281 -11.04 6.56 -3.59
N THR A 282 -10.05 7.07 -2.86
CA THR A 282 -10.21 7.61 -1.50
C THR A 282 -9.46 8.93 -1.35
N ALA A 283 -9.61 9.81 -2.35
CA ALA A 283 -8.94 11.10 -2.45
C ALA A 283 -7.42 10.96 -2.26
N CYS A 284 -6.80 11.76 -1.39
CA CYS A 284 -5.35 11.80 -1.18
C CYS A 284 -4.75 10.48 -0.65
N ALA A 285 -5.58 9.60 -0.08
CA ALA A 285 -5.17 8.30 0.45
C ALA A 285 -5.23 7.17 -0.59
N ALA A 286 -5.76 7.42 -1.79
CA ALA A 286 -6.08 6.40 -2.80
C ALA A 286 -4.91 5.45 -3.10
N GLY A 287 -3.73 5.98 -3.40
CA GLY A 287 -2.58 5.16 -3.76
C GLY A 287 -2.05 4.31 -2.60
N ALA A 288 -2.04 4.85 -1.39
CA ALA A 288 -1.66 4.10 -0.20
C ALA A 288 -2.73 3.04 0.17
N HIS A 289 -4.02 3.34 0.00
CA HIS A 289 -5.09 2.35 0.15
C HIS A 289 -4.92 1.20 -0.85
N GLY A 290 -4.52 1.49 -2.10
CA GLY A 290 -4.20 0.47 -3.10
C GLY A 290 -3.07 -0.46 -2.65
N ILE A 291 -2.03 0.09 -2.02
CA ILE A 291 -0.93 -0.67 -1.42
C ILE A 291 -1.40 -1.53 -0.25
N GLY A 292 -2.20 -0.98 0.67
CA GLY A 292 -2.77 -1.75 1.80
C GLY A 292 -3.69 -2.90 1.34
N TYR A 293 -4.53 -2.64 0.33
CA TYR A 293 -5.38 -3.67 -0.29
C TYR A 293 -4.54 -4.79 -0.93
N ALA A 294 -3.51 -4.43 -1.69
CA ALA A 294 -2.61 -5.38 -2.32
C ALA A 294 -1.81 -6.21 -1.29
N TYR A 295 -1.38 -5.59 -0.19
CA TYR A 295 -0.76 -6.28 0.94
C TYR A 295 -1.66 -7.37 1.51
N ASP A 296 -2.95 -7.09 1.71
CA ASP A 296 -3.91 -8.08 2.20
C ASP A 296 -4.14 -9.23 1.22
N LEU A 297 -4.19 -8.95 -0.08
CA LEU A 297 -4.34 -10.01 -1.09
C LEU A 297 -3.17 -11.00 -1.04
N ILE A 298 -1.93 -10.51 -0.86
CA ILE A 298 -0.77 -11.38 -0.70
C ILE A 298 -0.83 -12.12 0.63
N LYS A 299 -1.16 -11.44 1.74
CA LYS A 299 -1.36 -12.07 3.06
C LYS A 299 -2.35 -13.23 3.02
N LEU A 300 -3.45 -13.05 2.27
CA LEU A 300 -4.56 -13.99 2.15
C LEU A 300 -4.38 -15.04 1.05
N ASN A 301 -3.18 -15.13 0.45
CA ASN A 301 -2.88 -16.05 -0.64
C ASN A 301 -3.81 -15.92 -1.87
N ARG A 302 -4.23 -14.68 -2.17
CA ARG A 302 -5.06 -14.33 -3.34
C ARG A 302 -4.23 -13.79 -4.51
N ALA A 303 -2.97 -13.47 -4.26
CA ALA A 303 -1.96 -13.09 -5.25
C ALA A 303 -0.57 -13.38 -4.68
N ASP A 304 0.42 -13.60 -5.53
CA ASP A 304 1.83 -13.73 -5.13
C ASP A 304 2.57 -12.42 -5.33
N ILE A 305 2.16 -11.67 -6.37
CA ILE A 305 2.73 -10.38 -6.75
C ILE A 305 1.60 -9.39 -7.01
N MET A 306 1.78 -8.15 -6.60
CA MET A 306 0.85 -7.05 -6.86
C MET A 306 1.59 -5.80 -7.32
N PHE A 307 1.15 -5.24 -8.45
CA PHE A 307 1.51 -3.89 -8.87
C PHE A 307 0.61 -2.92 -8.11
N ALA A 308 1.12 -2.26 -7.08
CA ALA A 308 0.30 -1.45 -6.18
C ALA A 308 0.80 -0.01 -6.07
N GLY A 309 -0.10 0.96 -6.03
CA GLY A 309 0.31 2.36 -5.95
C GLY A 309 -0.81 3.32 -6.32
N GLY A 310 -0.47 4.48 -6.88
CA GLY A 310 -1.46 5.45 -7.34
C GLY A 310 -0.94 6.41 -8.40
N ALA A 311 -1.86 6.99 -9.16
CA ALA A 311 -1.58 7.95 -10.23
C ALA A 311 -2.62 9.07 -10.25
N GLU A 312 -2.17 10.29 -10.55
CA GLU A 312 -3.04 11.46 -10.64
C GLU A 312 -2.49 12.48 -11.64
N ALA A 313 -3.38 13.09 -12.43
CA ALA A 313 -3.08 14.24 -13.28
C ALA A 313 -4.16 15.33 -13.10
N PRO A 314 -4.24 15.96 -11.92
CA PRO A 314 -5.37 16.80 -11.56
C PRO A 314 -5.23 18.25 -12.05
N ILE A 315 -4.14 18.60 -12.74
CA ILE A 315 -3.83 19.98 -13.14
C ILE A 315 -4.63 20.33 -14.40
N THR A 316 -5.92 20.62 -14.18
CA THR A 316 -6.90 21.00 -15.21
C THR A 316 -7.61 22.30 -14.81
N PRO A 317 -8.16 23.09 -15.75
CA PRO A 317 -8.87 24.31 -15.40
C PRO A 317 -10.02 24.09 -14.40
N PHE A 318 -10.86 23.06 -14.60
CA PHE A 318 -11.95 22.74 -13.67
C PHE A 318 -11.43 22.41 -12.26
N THR A 319 -10.46 21.49 -12.18
CA THR A 319 -9.93 21.02 -10.90
C THR A 319 -9.26 22.17 -10.16
N LEU A 320 -8.42 22.95 -10.84
CA LEU A 320 -7.73 24.07 -10.23
C LEU A 320 -8.73 25.14 -9.75
N CYS A 321 -9.73 25.49 -10.56
CA CYS A 321 -10.77 26.46 -10.21
C CYS A 321 -11.57 26.03 -8.97
N THR A 322 -11.95 24.75 -8.88
CA THR A 322 -12.74 24.24 -7.74
C THR A 322 -11.93 24.19 -6.44
N PHE A 323 -10.67 23.78 -6.49
CA PHE A 323 -9.78 23.83 -5.33
C PHE A 323 -9.39 25.27 -4.93
N ASP A 324 -9.25 26.18 -5.89
CA ASP A 324 -9.03 27.60 -5.64
C ASP A 324 -10.23 28.23 -4.92
N ALA A 325 -11.46 27.89 -5.35
CA ALA A 325 -12.69 28.32 -4.71
C ALA A 325 -12.83 27.80 -3.26
N LEU A 326 -12.29 26.61 -2.97
CA LEU A 326 -12.22 26.06 -1.61
C LEU A 326 -11.19 26.77 -0.71
N ARG A 327 -10.33 27.65 -1.24
CA ARG A 327 -9.28 28.37 -0.50
C ARG A 327 -8.30 27.45 0.22
N VAL A 328 -7.99 26.31 -0.40
CA VAL A 328 -7.03 25.32 0.13
C VAL A 328 -5.70 25.30 -0.63
N LEU A 329 -5.61 26.01 -1.74
CA LEU A 329 -4.39 26.15 -2.54
C LEU A 329 -3.55 27.32 -2.04
N SER A 330 -2.21 27.16 -2.07
CA SER A 330 -1.29 28.27 -1.84
C SER A 330 -1.46 29.34 -2.93
N THR A 331 -1.36 30.61 -2.54
CA THR A 331 -1.48 31.77 -3.43
C THR A 331 -0.14 32.49 -3.62
N ARG A 332 0.97 31.86 -3.21
CA ARG A 332 2.33 32.41 -3.29
C ARG A 332 2.92 32.38 -4.71
N ASN A 333 2.26 33.10 -5.61
CA ASN A 333 2.57 33.13 -7.05
C ASN A 333 3.89 33.83 -7.39
N ASP A 334 4.39 34.68 -6.49
CA ASP A 334 5.62 35.45 -6.67
C ASP A 334 6.87 34.61 -6.37
N SER A 335 6.74 33.56 -5.57
CA SER A 335 7.81 32.60 -5.25
C SER A 335 7.32 31.15 -5.34
N PRO A 336 6.97 30.64 -6.55
CA PRO A 336 6.37 29.31 -6.71
C PRO A 336 7.19 28.19 -6.07
N HIS A 337 8.51 28.20 -6.26
CA HIS A 337 9.43 27.19 -5.72
C HIS A 337 9.38 27.11 -4.18
N GLU A 338 8.95 28.19 -3.51
CA GLU A 338 8.84 28.29 -2.06
C GLU A 338 7.42 28.12 -1.51
N ALA A 339 6.43 27.89 -2.38
CA ALA A 339 5.03 27.91 -1.99
C ALA A 339 4.65 26.72 -1.11
N SER A 340 5.10 25.51 -1.45
CA SER A 340 4.89 24.33 -0.62
C SER A 340 5.88 24.34 0.54
N ARG A 341 5.38 24.64 1.75
CA ARG A 341 6.17 24.79 2.98
C ARG A 341 5.51 24.08 4.16
N PRO A 342 5.42 22.74 4.13
CA PRO A 342 4.81 21.98 5.21
C PRO A 342 5.39 22.35 6.58
N PHE A 343 4.51 22.46 7.58
CA PHE A 343 4.82 22.80 8.98
C PHE A 343 5.39 24.21 9.23
N ASP A 344 5.72 24.98 8.20
CA ASP A 344 6.17 26.36 8.31
C ASP A 344 5.04 27.28 8.77
N LYS A 345 5.34 28.24 9.66
CA LYS A 345 4.35 29.18 10.21
C LYS A 345 3.59 29.97 9.14
N GLU A 346 4.22 30.26 7.99
CA GLU A 346 3.63 31.05 6.90
C GLU A 346 2.97 30.21 5.80
N ARG A 347 2.73 28.92 6.04
CA ARG A 347 2.01 28.07 5.10
C ARG A 347 0.56 28.56 4.90
N ASP A 348 0.13 28.65 3.64
CA ASP A 348 -1.14 29.26 3.23
C ASP A 348 -2.04 28.31 2.43
N GLY A 349 -1.62 27.06 2.21
CA GLY A 349 -2.34 26.08 1.42
C GLY A 349 -1.40 25.05 0.79
N PHE A 350 -1.96 24.00 0.22
CA PHE A 350 -1.14 23.04 -0.54
C PHE A 350 -0.88 23.56 -1.96
N VAL A 351 0.19 23.08 -2.57
CA VAL A 351 0.43 23.27 -4.02
C VAL A 351 -0.04 22.01 -4.74
N MET A 352 -0.94 22.14 -5.71
CA MET A 352 -1.41 21.00 -6.50
C MET A 352 -0.26 20.41 -7.32
N GLY A 353 -0.12 19.07 -7.30
CA GLY A 353 0.86 18.36 -8.12
C GLY A 353 0.21 17.28 -8.98
N GLU A 354 0.99 16.69 -9.87
CA GLU A 354 0.63 15.49 -10.64
C GLU A 354 1.74 14.44 -10.54
N GLY A 355 1.45 13.18 -10.89
CA GLY A 355 2.45 12.12 -10.94
C GLY A 355 1.89 10.74 -10.65
N ALA A 356 2.79 9.78 -10.48
CA ALA A 356 2.46 8.41 -10.09
C ALA A 356 3.58 7.77 -9.27
N GLY A 357 3.20 6.84 -8.40
CA GLY A 357 4.10 5.93 -7.73
C GLY A 357 3.51 4.53 -7.74
N VAL A 358 4.28 3.53 -8.17
CA VAL A 358 3.91 2.12 -8.16
C VAL A 358 5.04 1.31 -7.55
N VAL A 359 4.71 0.35 -6.69
CA VAL A 359 5.61 -0.63 -6.11
C VAL A 359 5.19 -2.04 -6.52
N ILE A 360 6.16 -2.94 -6.62
CA ILE A 360 5.93 -4.37 -6.76
C ILE A 360 5.93 -4.97 -5.36
N LEU A 361 4.74 -5.30 -4.85
CA LEU A 361 4.59 -6.11 -3.64
C LEU A 361 4.71 -7.58 -4.02
N GLU A 362 5.41 -8.35 -3.22
CA GLU A 362 5.70 -9.74 -3.50
C GLU A 362 5.74 -10.56 -2.21
N GLU A 363 5.31 -11.82 -2.30
CA GLU A 363 5.49 -12.76 -1.20
C GLU A 363 6.98 -13.03 -0.95
N LEU A 364 7.40 -13.02 0.32
CA LEU A 364 8.81 -13.10 0.69
C LEU A 364 9.52 -14.34 0.17
N GLU A 365 8.95 -15.53 0.32
CA GLU A 365 9.60 -16.77 -0.13
C GLU A 365 9.63 -16.86 -1.66
N HIS A 366 8.62 -16.33 -2.35
CA HIS A 366 8.64 -16.11 -3.79
C HIS A 366 9.80 -15.20 -4.21
N ALA A 367 9.92 -14.02 -3.58
CA ALA A 367 11.00 -13.06 -3.84
C ALA A 367 12.39 -13.69 -3.61
N LYS A 368 12.56 -14.44 -2.50
CA LYS A 368 13.81 -15.18 -2.22
C LYS A 368 14.10 -16.24 -3.27
N LYS A 369 13.10 -17.02 -3.69
CA LYS A 369 13.27 -18.11 -4.68
C LYS A 369 13.84 -17.61 -5.99
N ARG A 370 13.45 -16.40 -6.43
CA ARG A 370 13.98 -15.76 -7.64
C ARG A 370 15.18 -14.84 -7.39
N ASN A 371 15.75 -14.83 -6.18
CA ASN A 371 16.84 -13.94 -5.76
C ASN A 371 16.54 -12.45 -6.04
N ALA A 372 15.32 -12.01 -5.76
CA ALA A 372 14.91 -10.62 -5.94
C ALA A 372 15.72 -9.68 -5.03
N HIS A 373 16.02 -8.49 -5.52
CA HIS A 373 16.37 -7.38 -4.62
C HIS A 373 15.13 -7.03 -3.78
N ILE A 374 15.31 -6.87 -2.47
CA ILE A 374 14.24 -6.53 -1.54
C ILE A 374 14.60 -5.22 -0.86
N TYR A 375 13.81 -4.17 -1.12
CA TYR A 375 13.98 -2.88 -0.48
C TYR A 375 13.61 -2.93 1.00
N ALA A 376 12.44 -3.50 1.30
CA ALA A 376 11.88 -3.57 2.64
C ALA A 376 10.68 -4.51 2.72
N GLU A 377 10.19 -4.75 3.94
CA GLU A 377 8.96 -5.45 4.26
C GLU A 377 7.87 -4.45 4.71
N ILE A 378 6.64 -4.60 4.22
CA ILE A 378 5.48 -3.97 4.87
C ILE A 378 5.09 -4.88 6.04
N ILE A 379 5.15 -4.35 7.26
CA ILE A 379 4.87 -5.14 8.47
C ILE A 379 3.51 -4.83 9.08
N GLY A 380 2.90 -3.69 8.73
CA GLY A 380 1.53 -3.40 9.10
C GLY A 380 1.00 -2.11 8.47
N TYR A 381 -0.32 -1.98 8.46
CA TYR A 381 -1.00 -0.78 7.99
C TYR A 381 -2.33 -0.57 8.72
N SER A 382 -2.98 0.56 8.47
CA SER A 382 -4.34 0.80 8.95
C SER A 382 -5.18 1.57 7.94
N LEU A 383 -6.49 1.38 8.02
CA LEU A 383 -7.48 2.18 7.31
C LEU A 383 -8.49 2.70 8.32
N THR A 384 -8.71 4.01 8.35
CA THR A 384 -9.73 4.60 9.21
C THR A 384 -10.54 5.66 8.49
N SER A 385 -11.75 5.91 9.01
CA SER A 385 -12.50 7.11 8.68
C SER A 385 -12.57 8.01 9.91
N GLY A 386 -12.32 9.30 9.74
CA GLY A 386 -12.56 10.29 10.78
C GLY A 386 -14.04 10.61 11.01
N ALA A 387 -14.92 10.26 10.06
CA ALA A 387 -16.38 10.49 10.12
C ALA A 387 -16.75 11.92 10.62
N HIS A 388 -15.99 12.93 10.21
CA HIS A 388 -16.07 14.28 10.77
C HIS A 388 -16.53 15.32 9.75
N HIS A 389 -15.80 15.49 8.65
CA HIS A 389 -16.10 16.50 7.63
C HIS A 389 -15.53 16.11 6.26
N MET A 390 -16.16 16.57 5.18
CA MET A 390 -15.74 16.21 3.81
C MET A 390 -14.35 16.72 3.43
N VAL A 391 -13.92 17.87 3.93
CA VAL A 391 -12.65 18.50 3.51
C VAL A 391 -11.75 18.97 4.66
N ILE A 392 -12.22 18.93 5.91
CA ILE A 392 -11.48 19.47 7.06
C ILE A 392 -11.15 18.29 7.99
N PRO A 393 -9.88 18.09 8.38
CA PRO A 393 -9.52 17.10 9.39
C PRO A 393 -10.04 17.52 10.77
N ALA A 394 -10.26 16.56 11.67
CA ALA A 394 -10.58 16.90 13.06
C ALA A 394 -9.42 17.71 13.66
N SER A 395 -9.70 18.87 14.25
CA SER A 395 -8.66 19.79 14.75
C SER A 395 -7.79 19.20 15.86
N GLU A 396 -8.33 18.26 16.62
CA GLU A 396 -7.61 17.54 17.67
C GLU A 396 -6.69 16.44 17.10
N GLY A 397 -6.86 16.03 15.84
CA GLY A 397 -6.05 14.98 15.21
C GLY A 397 -6.34 13.56 15.70
N LYS A 398 -7.45 13.32 16.42
CA LYS A 398 -7.80 12.01 17.02
C LYS A 398 -7.98 10.88 15.99
N ASP A 399 -8.52 11.20 14.82
CA ASP A 399 -8.67 10.24 13.73
C ASP A 399 -7.30 9.86 13.14
N ILE A 400 -6.40 10.84 13.03
CA ILE A 400 -5.01 10.63 12.63
C ILE A 400 -4.24 9.82 13.69
N SER A 401 -4.35 10.15 14.98
CA SER A 401 -3.67 9.43 16.07
C SER A 401 -4.12 7.97 16.14
N ARG A 402 -5.43 7.72 15.98
CA ARG A 402 -5.99 6.37 15.86
C ARG A 402 -5.45 5.63 14.65
N THR A 403 -5.33 6.28 13.49
CA THR A 403 -4.79 5.67 12.27
C THR A 403 -3.36 5.20 12.50
N ILE A 404 -2.48 6.07 12.99
CA ILE A 404 -1.09 5.73 13.30
C ILE A 404 -1.02 4.60 14.33
N SER A 405 -1.77 4.70 15.42
CA SER A 405 -1.78 3.68 16.50
C SER A 405 -2.21 2.30 15.99
N LEU A 406 -3.22 2.23 15.11
CA LEU A 406 -3.66 0.97 14.54
C LEU A 406 -2.62 0.35 13.59
N ALA A 407 -1.89 1.18 12.84
CA ALA A 407 -0.83 0.68 11.96
C ALA A 407 0.35 0.12 12.76
N LEU A 408 0.75 0.79 13.84
CA LEU A 408 1.76 0.29 14.78
C LEU A 408 1.31 -1.01 15.48
N LYS A 409 0.02 -1.08 15.84
CA LYS A 409 -0.58 -2.30 16.42
C LYS A 409 -0.59 -3.47 15.44
N ASP A 410 -0.97 -3.23 14.18
CA ASP A 410 -0.94 -4.26 13.13
C ASP A 410 0.49 -4.74 12.87
N ALA A 411 1.45 -3.81 12.87
CA ALA A 411 2.88 -4.08 12.79
C ALA A 411 3.46 -4.75 14.04
N ASN A 412 2.70 -4.79 15.15
CA ASN A 412 3.11 -5.31 16.45
C ASN A 412 4.44 -4.70 16.95
N ILE A 413 4.56 -3.37 16.84
CA ILE A 413 5.72 -2.61 17.34
C ILE A 413 5.29 -1.44 18.21
N GLU A 414 6.17 -1.07 19.13
CA GLU A 414 6.03 0.15 19.94
C GLU A 414 6.42 1.40 19.13
N PRO A 415 5.85 2.59 19.42
CA PRO A 415 6.18 3.82 18.71
C PRO A 415 7.68 4.15 18.67
N GLN A 416 8.44 3.81 19.72
CA GLN A 416 9.88 4.06 19.83
C GLN A 416 10.73 3.21 18.87
N LYS A 417 10.11 2.28 18.12
CA LYS A 417 10.79 1.55 17.05
C LYS A 417 10.86 2.32 15.75
N ILE A 418 10.02 3.33 15.53
CA ILE A 418 10.03 4.11 14.28
C ILE A 418 11.24 5.05 14.27
N ASP A 419 12.05 4.97 13.21
CA ASP A 419 13.24 5.80 13.03
C ASP A 419 12.95 7.02 12.15
N TYR A 420 11.89 6.98 11.33
CA TYR A 420 11.52 8.06 10.41
C TYR A 420 10.03 8.08 10.11
N ILE A 421 9.45 9.28 9.99
CA ILE A 421 8.07 9.48 9.53
C ILE A 421 8.06 10.33 8.25
N ASN A 422 7.60 9.76 7.14
CA ASN A 422 7.17 10.52 5.98
C ASN A 422 5.73 10.99 6.20
N ALA A 423 5.57 12.27 6.53
CA ALA A 423 4.29 12.85 6.89
C ALA A 423 3.35 13.03 5.69
N HIS A 424 2.06 13.19 5.97
CA HIS A 424 1.12 13.68 4.98
C HIS A 424 1.45 15.14 4.62
N GLY A 425 1.70 16.00 5.61
CA GLY A 425 2.36 17.31 5.51
C GLY A 425 2.01 18.11 4.25
N THR A 426 0.76 18.55 4.14
CA THR A 426 0.23 19.17 2.92
C THR A 426 0.53 20.66 2.78
N SER A 427 1.17 21.30 3.77
CA SER A 427 1.33 22.76 3.79
C SER A 427 0.02 23.51 4.02
N THR A 428 -1.02 22.82 4.51
CA THR A 428 -2.25 23.47 5.00
C THR A 428 -2.19 23.66 6.51
N GLN A 429 -2.79 24.73 7.01
CA GLN A 429 -2.78 25.01 8.45
C GLN A 429 -3.48 23.92 9.26
N ALA A 430 -4.64 23.46 8.78
CA ALA A 430 -5.44 22.45 9.46
C ALA A 430 -4.72 21.09 9.53
N ASN A 431 -4.21 20.58 8.40
CA ASN A 431 -3.53 19.29 8.36
C ASN A 431 -2.28 19.27 9.23
N ASP A 432 -1.35 20.20 9.00
CA ASP A 432 -0.01 20.10 9.57
C ASP A 432 -0.04 20.24 11.10
N ARG A 433 -1.01 21.01 11.64
CA ARG A 433 -1.28 21.08 13.09
C ARG A 433 -1.90 19.79 13.61
N ALA A 434 -2.93 19.27 12.94
CA ALA A 434 -3.60 18.04 13.35
C ALA A 434 -2.65 16.83 13.33
N GLU A 435 -1.84 16.70 12.27
CA GLU A 435 -0.83 15.65 12.13
C GLU A 435 0.27 15.78 13.18
N THR A 436 0.76 16.99 13.47
CA THR A 436 1.74 17.19 14.56
C THR A 436 1.17 16.76 15.91
N ARG A 437 -0.07 17.17 16.24
CA ARG A 437 -0.74 16.77 17.49
C ARG A 437 -0.91 15.26 17.59
N ALA A 438 -1.34 14.63 16.50
CA ALA A 438 -1.51 13.19 16.44
C ALA A 438 -0.19 12.43 16.64
N ILE A 439 0.91 12.89 16.03
CA ILE A 439 2.24 12.31 16.25
C ILE A 439 2.65 12.46 17.71
N LYS A 440 2.44 13.63 18.33
CA LYS A 440 2.70 13.81 19.77
C LYS A 440 1.86 12.89 20.65
N GLU A 441 0.59 12.70 20.32
CA GLU A 441 -0.31 11.81 21.06
C GLU A 441 0.17 10.36 21.02
N VAL A 442 0.58 9.86 19.85
CA VAL A 442 0.99 8.45 19.68
C VAL A 442 2.40 8.19 20.19
N PHE A 443 3.34 9.08 19.91
CA PHE A 443 4.76 8.87 20.21
C PHE A 443 5.18 9.47 21.57
N GLY A 444 4.34 10.29 22.21
CA GLY A 444 4.64 10.96 23.46
C GLY A 444 5.95 11.77 23.37
N ASN A 445 6.82 11.62 24.37
CA ASN A 445 8.14 12.30 24.37
C ASN A 445 9.05 11.85 23.21
N TYR A 446 8.82 10.68 22.61
CA TYR A 446 9.61 10.21 21.48
C TYR A 446 9.30 11.00 20.19
N ALA A 447 8.15 11.67 20.11
CA ALA A 447 7.79 12.54 18.97
C ALA A 447 8.84 13.61 18.67
N TYR A 448 9.54 14.12 19.69
CA TYR A 448 10.58 15.14 19.54
C TYR A 448 11.96 14.56 19.14
N LYS A 449 12.08 13.24 19.05
CA LYS A 449 13.32 12.54 18.68
C LYS A 449 13.25 11.91 17.31
N VAL A 450 12.06 11.47 16.88
CA VAL A 450 11.86 10.87 15.56
C VAL A 450 11.92 11.97 14.49
N PRO A 451 12.83 11.90 13.51
CA PRO A 451 12.83 12.80 12.37
C PRO A 451 11.58 12.58 11.51
N ILE A 452 10.98 13.69 11.08
CA ILE A 452 9.79 13.75 10.25
C ILE A 452 10.14 14.55 9.00
N SER A 453 9.64 14.19 7.82
CA SER A 453 9.71 15.10 6.68
C SER A 453 8.45 15.04 5.83
N SER A 454 8.22 16.07 5.00
CA SER A 454 7.22 16.02 3.94
C SER A 454 7.86 16.30 2.59
N THR A 455 7.92 15.26 1.76
CA THR A 455 8.38 15.37 0.36
C THR A 455 7.46 16.20 -0.52
N LYS A 456 6.22 16.48 -0.07
CA LYS A 456 5.31 17.43 -0.74
C LYS A 456 5.87 18.85 -0.77
N SER A 457 6.82 19.18 0.10
CA SER A 457 7.60 20.44 0.01
C SER A 457 8.30 20.59 -1.35
N MET A 458 8.70 19.47 -1.96
CA MET A 458 9.38 19.44 -3.26
C MET A 458 8.43 19.13 -4.42
N ILE A 459 7.53 18.17 -4.27
CA ILE A 459 6.70 17.66 -5.39
C ILE A 459 5.27 18.20 -5.40
N GLY A 460 4.91 19.09 -4.47
CA GLY A 460 3.52 19.47 -4.25
C GLY A 460 2.67 18.28 -3.80
N HIS A 461 1.36 18.39 -3.96
CA HIS A 461 0.40 17.37 -3.57
C HIS A 461 -0.28 16.74 -4.79
N SER A 462 0.22 15.58 -5.20
CA SER A 462 -0.32 14.77 -6.30
C SER A 462 -1.56 13.94 -5.94
N LEU A 463 -2.39 14.46 -5.02
CA LEU A 463 -3.63 13.85 -4.54
C LEU A 463 -3.51 12.32 -4.36
N GLY A 464 -4.22 11.53 -5.18
CA GLY A 464 -4.27 10.07 -5.08
C GLY A 464 -2.93 9.36 -5.27
N ALA A 465 -1.95 9.95 -5.97
CA ALA A 465 -0.61 9.37 -6.12
C ALA A 465 0.28 9.59 -4.89
N SER A 466 -0.01 10.59 -4.06
CA SER A 466 0.92 11.08 -3.05
C SER A 466 1.26 10.05 -1.96
N GLY A 467 0.30 9.22 -1.56
CA GLY A 467 0.54 8.16 -0.58
C GLY A 467 1.50 7.08 -1.09
N ALA A 468 1.39 6.71 -2.37
CA ALA A 468 2.28 5.72 -2.98
C ALA A 468 3.70 6.27 -3.17
N ILE A 469 3.83 7.54 -3.56
CA ILE A 469 5.15 8.21 -3.62
C ILE A 469 5.77 8.29 -2.22
N GLY A 470 4.97 8.53 -1.17
CA GLY A 470 5.44 8.49 0.22
C GLY A 470 6.01 7.14 0.65
N VAL A 471 5.41 6.03 0.21
CA VAL A 471 5.97 4.68 0.38
C VAL A 471 7.34 4.57 -0.29
N ILE A 472 7.46 5.01 -1.55
CA ILE A 472 8.74 4.97 -2.30
C ILE A 472 9.82 5.79 -1.59
N VAL A 473 9.48 6.96 -1.06
CA VAL A 473 10.40 7.78 -0.26
C VAL A 473 10.91 7.01 0.97
N CYS A 474 10.03 6.33 1.70
CA CYS A 474 10.44 5.51 2.84
C CYS A 474 11.36 4.36 2.44
N LEU A 475 11.10 3.69 1.31
CA LEU A 475 11.96 2.62 0.79
C LEU A 475 13.37 3.13 0.49
N LEU A 476 13.47 4.24 -0.24
CA LEU A 476 14.75 4.83 -0.60
C LEU A 476 15.48 5.41 0.62
N THR A 477 14.74 5.92 1.60
CA THR A 477 15.30 6.36 2.89
C THR A 477 15.91 5.19 3.67
N ILE A 478 15.22 4.05 3.73
CA ILE A 478 15.75 2.82 4.32
C ILE A 478 16.97 2.34 3.53
N GLU A 479 16.87 2.21 2.21
CA GLU A 479 17.98 1.73 1.38
C GLU A 479 19.25 2.55 1.56
N ASN A 480 19.12 3.89 1.53
CA ASN A 480 20.27 4.79 1.50
C ASN A 480 20.70 5.35 2.86
N ASN A 481 19.90 5.15 3.92
CA ASN A 481 20.11 5.77 5.24
C ASN A 481 20.26 7.30 5.16
N ILE A 482 19.44 7.93 4.32
CA ILE A 482 19.36 9.39 4.14
C ILE A 482 17.90 9.77 4.20
N ILE A 483 17.55 10.68 5.10
CA ILE A 483 16.20 11.23 5.24
C ILE A 483 16.11 12.50 4.39
N PRO A 484 15.14 12.61 3.45
CA PRO A 484 14.97 13.80 2.65
C PRO A 484 14.48 14.99 3.49
N PRO A 485 14.72 16.23 3.06
CA PRO A 485 14.32 17.41 3.80
C PRO A 485 12.84 17.74 3.62
N THR A 486 12.31 18.50 4.58
CA THR A 486 11.20 19.42 4.31
C THR A 486 11.77 20.76 3.89
N ILE A 487 11.78 21.06 2.58
CA ILE A 487 12.27 22.36 2.08
C ILE A 487 11.28 23.48 2.39
N ASN A 488 11.74 24.73 2.23
CA ASN A 488 10.97 25.96 2.44
C ASN A 488 10.54 26.21 3.89
N TYR A 489 11.14 25.50 4.87
CA TYR A 489 10.91 25.73 6.29
C TYR A 489 11.81 26.88 6.77
N LYS A 490 11.23 28.07 6.92
CA LYS A 490 11.92 29.32 7.29
C LYS A 490 11.51 29.82 8.68
N TYR A 491 10.25 29.64 9.05
CA TYR A 491 9.66 30.19 10.28
C TYR A 491 9.04 29.10 11.13
N LYS A 492 9.57 28.94 12.34
CA LYS A 492 9.05 27.99 13.32
C LYS A 492 7.60 28.32 13.70
N ASP A 493 6.71 27.33 13.59
CA ASP A 493 5.35 27.40 14.09
C ASP A 493 5.32 26.84 15.53
N PRO A 494 4.81 27.57 16.53
CA PRO A 494 4.66 27.05 17.89
C PRO A 494 3.76 25.80 18.00
N GLU A 495 2.84 25.60 17.05
CA GLU A 495 1.97 24.41 17.00
C GLU A 495 2.57 23.25 16.19
N CYS A 496 3.61 23.53 15.38
CA CYS A 496 4.38 22.54 14.64
C CYS A 496 5.87 22.65 15.04
N ASP A 497 6.22 22.01 16.16
CA ASP A 497 7.48 22.16 16.89
C ASP A 497 8.33 20.88 16.98
N LEU A 498 8.02 19.86 16.16
CA LEU A 498 8.81 18.64 16.03
C LEU A 498 10.01 18.83 15.08
N ASP A 499 10.82 17.78 14.91
CA ASP A 499 11.96 17.78 13.99
C ASP A 499 11.52 17.42 12.57
N TYR A 500 11.23 18.44 11.76
CA TYR A 500 10.76 18.27 10.37
C TYR A 500 11.87 18.14 9.32
N VAL A 501 13.12 17.88 9.75
CA VAL A 501 14.29 17.80 8.87
C VAL A 501 14.35 19.00 7.91
N PRO A 502 14.44 20.23 8.44
CA PRO A 502 14.24 21.43 7.64
C PRO A 502 15.39 21.64 6.64
N ASN A 503 15.02 21.84 5.37
CA ASN A 503 15.85 22.31 4.24
C ASN A 503 16.98 21.41 3.74
N GLU A 504 17.67 20.67 4.60
CA GLU A 504 18.81 19.81 4.23
C GLU A 504 18.55 18.35 4.57
N ALA A 505 18.88 17.44 3.64
CA ALA A 505 18.79 16.02 3.87
C ALA A 505 19.72 15.59 5.02
N ARG A 506 19.30 14.57 5.78
CA ARG A 506 20.03 14.10 6.95
C ARG A 506 20.42 12.64 6.80
N LYS A 507 21.72 12.35 6.91
CA LYS A 507 22.20 10.97 7.06
C LYS A 507 21.78 10.43 8.43
N ALA A 508 21.02 9.34 8.43
CA ALA A 508 20.56 8.67 9.64
C ALA A 508 20.26 7.21 9.31
N LYS A 509 20.60 6.29 10.22
CA LYS A 509 20.20 4.90 10.05
C LYS A 509 18.68 4.79 10.20
N VAL A 510 17.99 4.23 9.21
CA VAL A 510 16.54 4.02 9.24
C VAL A 510 16.27 2.55 9.01
N ASP A 511 15.78 1.85 10.04
CA ASP A 511 15.35 0.46 9.96
C ASP A 511 13.82 0.34 9.93
N PHE A 512 13.10 1.31 10.52
CA PHE A 512 11.64 1.38 10.51
C PHE A 512 11.17 2.76 10.08
N ALA A 513 10.30 2.79 9.07
CA ALA A 513 9.68 4.01 8.58
C ALA A 513 8.15 3.92 8.65
N LEU A 514 7.51 5.04 8.97
CA LEU A 514 6.06 5.21 8.90
C LEU A 514 5.76 6.21 7.77
N THR A 515 4.77 5.93 6.93
CA THR A 515 4.25 6.93 5.98
C THR A 515 2.76 7.14 6.18
N ASN A 516 2.34 8.41 6.10
CA ASN A 516 0.98 8.87 6.36
C ASN A 516 0.31 9.43 5.10
N ALA A 517 -0.98 9.13 4.91
CA ALA A 517 -1.82 9.82 3.95
C ALA A 517 -3.25 10.03 4.48
N PHE A 518 -3.69 11.28 4.54
CA PHE A 518 -4.99 11.66 5.12
C PHE A 518 -5.83 12.39 4.07
N GLY A 519 -6.73 11.65 3.44
CA GLY A 519 -7.56 12.16 2.34
C GLY A 519 -8.80 12.90 2.79
N PHE A 520 -9.29 13.76 1.89
CA PHE A 520 -10.66 14.29 1.97
C PHE A 520 -11.68 13.14 2.13
N GLY A 521 -12.78 13.44 2.82
CA GLY A 521 -13.70 12.46 3.39
C GLY A 521 -13.19 11.81 4.68
N ASN A 522 -12.09 12.33 5.23
CA ASN A 522 -11.33 11.76 6.35
C ASN A 522 -10.96 10.29 6.12
N ASN A 523 -10.54 9.93 4.90
CA ASN A 523 -10.04 8.61 4.58
C ASN A 523 -8.55 8.56 4.93
N ASN A 524 -8.20 7.86 6.01
CA ASN A 524 -6.87 7.92 6.60
C ASN A 524 -6.16 6.56 6.50
N ILE A 525 -4.87 6.61 6.19
CA ILE A 525 -3.98 5.44 6.21
C ILE A 525 -2.61 5.80 6.76
N SER A 526 -2.04 4.86 7.50
CA SER A 526 -0.62 4.82 7.85
C SER A 526 -0.07 3.44 7.48
N ILE A 527 1.15 3.40 6.92
CA ILE A 527 1.85 2.16 6.55
C ILE A 527 3.18 2.12 7.29
N VAL A 528 3.48 0.98 7.92
CA VAL A 528 4.74 0.69 8.61
C VAL A 528 5.61 -0.20 7.73
N ILE A 529 6.80 0.29 7.42
CA ILE A 529 7.79 -0.36 6.55
C ILE A 529 9.03 -0.64 7.39
N LYS A 530 9.62 -1.82 7.20
CA LYS A 530 10.77 -2.28 7.96
C LYS A 530 11.85 -2.81 7.01
N ARG A 531 13.12 -2.46 7.26
CA ARG A 531 14.27 -3.12 6.63
C ARG A 531 14.20 -4.62 6.88
N LEU A 532 14.35 -5.41 5.81
CA LEU A 532 14.50 -6.84 5.96
C LEU A 532 15.86 -7.12 6.61
N GLY A 533 15.86 -7.78 7.78
CA GLY A 533 17.11 -8.25 8.39
C GLY A 533 17.73 -9.36 7.56
N GLU A 534 19.04 -9.58 7.72
CA GLU A 534 19.74 -10.75 7.19
C GLU A 534 19.10 -12.08 7.64
#